data_AF-A0A7H8WBI9-F1
#
_entry.id   AF-A0A7H8WBI9-F1
#
_cell.length_a   1.000
_cell.length_b   1.000
_cell.length_c   1.000
_cell.angle_alpha   90.00
_cell.angle_beta   90.00
_cell.angle_gamma   90.00
#
_symmetry.space_group_name_H-M   'P 1'
#
loop_
_entity.id
_entity.type
_entity.pdbx_description
1 polymer ?
#
loop_
_entity_poly.entity_id
_entity_poly.type
_entity_poly.pdbx_seq_one_letter_code
_entity_poly.pdbx_strand_id
1 'polypeptide(L)'
;MKTNFVLSFVILALNVQCQNENSKKSAPKIEKIRAINNYNFIQNSSFKFQFFSDSSYVFTIDEKDLNHEKLEKFNDYCYKKNDTIYFSQTRFRYNGSTKAVIKNNFIEFIDGNFPLKIEIKKNLYYTKNQLDLKNYNDYAFFSFEEKFHKRYFQNQPGKLKASDLNQNELVELDKILRKCFSKNNTKLRKIDQYLKQCIVVANEKQEKEVLINCYCKDSDINGSYKYNLIDMSDGGNCNIGLKINLTTHNYSDLNISGSA
;
A
#
# COMPACT_ATOMS: atom_id res chain seq x y z
N MET A 1 81.45 5.59 19.47
CA MET A 1 81.32 4.67 18.31
C MET A 1 80.97 3.29 18.85
N LYS A 2 79.74 2.84 18.55
CA LYS A 2 79.17 1.47 18.59
C LYS A 2 79.64 0.48 19.68
N THR A 3 78.79 0.31 20.69
CA THR A 3 78.55 -0.97 21.37
C THR A 3 77.33 -1.62 20.72
N ASN A 4 77.52 -2.75 20.05
CA ASN A 4 76.43 -3.61 19.57
C ASN A 4 76.61 -5.01 20.15
N PHE A 5 75.74 -5.36 21.08
CA PHE A 5 75.35 -6.72 21.40
C PHE A 5 73.84 -6.65 21.62
N VAL A 6 73.06 -7.44 20.88
CA VAL A 6 72.03 -8.34 21.42
C VAL A 6 71.62 -9.28 20.29
N LEU A 7 71.94 -10.55 20.51
CA LEU A 7 71.35 -11.72 19.89
C LEU A 7 70.16 -12.14 20.77
N SER A 8 68.97 -12.33 20.19
CA SER A 8 68.14 -13.52 20.39
C SER A 8 66.75 -13.34 19.83
N PHE A 9 66.46 -14.17 18.83
CA PHE A 9 65.12 -14.51 18.35
C PHE A 9 64.33 -15.19 19.49
N VAL A 10 63.24 -14.58 19.94
CA VAL A 10 62.17 -15.27 20.67
C VAL A 10 60.88 -15.04 19.88
N ILE A 11 60.56 -16.01 19.03
CA ILE A 11 59.25 -16.14 18.40
C ILE A 11 58.32 -16.66 19.50
N LEU A 12 57.61 -15.73 20.16
CA LEU A 12 56.54 -16.08 21.08
C LEU A 12 55.32 -16.45 20.22
N ALA A 13 55.09 -17.75 20.07
CA ALA A 13 53.85 -18.28 19.53
C ALA A 13 52.69 -17.88 20.46
N LEU A 14 51.91 -16.88 20.04
CA LEU A 14 50.61 -16.60 20.63
C LEU A 14 49.64 -17.70 20.18
N ASN A 15 49.48 -18.69 21.04
CA ASN A 15 48.33 -19.59 21.04
C ASN A 15 47.06 -18.76 21.29
N VAL A 16 46.46 -18.23 20.22
CA VAL A 16 45.06 -17.81 20.27
C VAL A 16 44.24 -19.09 20.30
N GLN A 17 43.92 -19.56 21.50
CA GLN A 17 42.80 -20.46 21.70
C GLN A 17 41.56 -19.74 21.15
N CYS A 18 41.07 -20.19 19.99
CA CYS A 18 39.69 -19.98 19.58
C CYS A 18 38.80 -20.55 20.68
N GLN A 19 38.37 -19.70 21.61
CA GLN A 19 37.15 -19.96 22.34
C GLN A 19 36.05 -19.98 21.28
N ASN A 20 35.47 -21.15 21.06
CA ASN A 20 34.21 -21.28 20.35
C ASN A 20 33.23 -20.29 20.96
N GLU A 21 32.99 -19.18 20.27
CA GLU A 21 31.82 -18.35 20.51
C GLU A 21 30.61 -19.26 20.27
N ASN A 22 30.10 -19.84 21.37
CA ASN A 22 28.73 -20.31 21.42
C ASN A 22 27.88 -19.19 20.83
N SER A 23 27.34 -19.45 19.64
CA SER A 23 26.47 -18.52 18.95
C SER A 23 25.42 -18.06 19.94
N LYS A 24 25.50 -16.80 20.37
CA LYS A 24 24.45 -16.18 21.17
C LYS A 24 23.18 -16.36 20.36
N LYS A 25 22.30 -17.28 20.78
CA LYS A 25 20.96 -17.40 20.22
C LYS A 25 20.35 -16.02 20.33
N SER A 26 20.28 -15.30 19.20
CA SER A 26 19.63 -14.00 19.16
C SER A 26 18.21 -14.20 19.69
N ALA A 27 17.76 -13.27 20.53
CA ALA A 27 16.40 -13.33 21.05
C ALA A 27 15.42 -13.55 19.88
N PRO A 28 14.41 -14.42 20.02
CA PRO A 28 13.50 -14.75 18.93
C PRO A 28 12.86 -13.46 18.41
N LYS A 29 13.06 -13.17 17.12
CA LYS A 29 12.53 -11.95 16.51
C LYS A 29 11.00 -12.00 16.48
N ILE A 30 10.36 -10.95 17.02
CA ILE A 30 8.91 -10.86 17.14
C ILE A 30 8.34 -10.30 15.84
N GLU A 31 7.39 -11.00 15.22
CA GLU A 31 6.64 -10.47 14.09
C GLU A 31 5.77 -9.28 14.55
N LYS A 32 6.13 -8.07 14.09
CA LYS A 32 5.46 -6.81 14.41
C LYS A 32 4.34 -6.48 13.42
N ILE A 33 4.54 -6.76 12.13
CA ILE A 33 3.51 -6.62 11.10
C ILE A 33 3.44 -7.92 10.30
N ARG A 34 2.22 -8.36 10.01
CA ARG A 34 1.93 -9.40 9.02
C ARG A 34 0.84 -8.90 8.08
N ALA A 35 1.15 -8.85 6.80
CA ALA A 35 0.19 -8.51 5.75
C ALA A 35 0.12 -9.65 4.73
N ILE A 36 -1.09 -9.94 4.25
CA ILE A 36 -1.38 -11.03 3.33
C ILE A 36 -2.31 -10.51 2.23
N ASN A 37 -2.05 -10.95 0.99
CA ASN A 37 -2.99 -10.80 -0.11
C ASN A 37 -3.09 -12.14 -0.84
N ASN A 38 -4.31 -12.56 -1.16
CA ASN A 38 -4.59 -13.77 -1.95
C ASN A 38 -5.20 -13.31 -3.27
N TYR A 39 -4.42 -13.38 -4.35
CA TYR A 39 -4.91 -13.15 -5.69
C TYR A 39 -5.41 -14.48 -6.26
N ASN A 40 -6.73 -14.58 -6.42
CA ASN A 40 -7.38 -15.77 -6.97
C ASN A 40 -7.71 -15.60 -8.47
N PHE A 41 -7.04 -14.69 -9.18
CA PHE A 41 -7.34 -14.39 -10.57
C PHE A 41 -6.42 -15.20 -11.49
N ILE A 42 -6.93 -16.31 -12.03
CA ILE A 42 -6.31 -17.23 -13.01
C ILE A 42 -5.13 -18.06 -12.46
N GLN A 43 -4.26 -17.48 -11.64
CA GLN A 43 -3.18 -18.16 -10.92
C GLN A 43 -3.40 -17.97 -9.43
N ASN A 44 -3.37 -19.05 -8.65
CA ASN A 44 -3.50 -18.98 -7.20
C ASN A 44 -2.17 -18.44 -6.67
N SER A 45 -2.08 -17.11 -6.53
CA SER A 45 -0.90 -16.46 -5.98
C SER A 45 -1.22 -15.81 -4.64
N SER A 46 -0.33 -15.99 -3.67
CA SER A 46 -0.44 -15.33 -2.37
C SER A 46 0.84 -14.58 -2.04
N PHE A 47 0.66 -13.36 -1.56
CA PHE A 47 1.76 -12.52 -1.09
C PHE A 47 1.68 -12.41 0.42
N LYS A 48 2.84 -12.53 1.07
CA LYS A 48 2.95 -12.37 2.52
C LYS A 48 4.12 -11.48 2.85
N PHE A 49 3.84 -10.35 3.49
CA PHE A 49 4.85 -9.45 4.04
C PHE A 49 4.90 -9.59 5.56
N GLN A 50 6.09 -9.82 6.09
CA GLN A 50 6.36 -9.93 7.53
C GLN A 50 7.46 -8.96 7.92
N PHE A 51 7.21 -8.10 8.91
CA PHE A 51 8.20 -7.16 9.46
C PHE A 51 8.44 -7.47 10.94
N PHE A 52 9.71 -7.57 11.34
CA PHE A 52 10.12 -8.10 12.63
C PHE A 52 10.76 -7.05 13.53
N SER A 53 10.85 -7.36 14.83
CA SER A 53 11.39 -6.47 15.86
C SER A 53 12.87 -6.12 15.71
N ASP A 54 13.62 -6.89 14.93
CA ASP A 54 15.04 -6.69 14.63
C ASP A 54 15.28 -5.89 13.34
N SER A 55 14.24 -5.21 12.85
CA SER A 55 14.25 -4.45 11.60
C SER A 55 14.38 -5.30 10.33
N SER A 56 14.38 -6.63 10.42
CA SER A 56 14.31 -7.49 9.23
C SER A 56 12.89 -7.58 8.69
N TYR A 57 12.75 -7.79 7.38
CA TYR A 57 11.50 -8.20 6.76
C TYR A 57 11.68 -9.45 5.90
N VAL A 58 10.57 -10.15 5.69
CA VAL A 58 10.46 -11.28 4.77
C VAL A 58 9.25 -11.01 3.88
N PHE A 59 9.45 -11.02 2.58
CA PHE A 59 8.38 -11.03 1.59
C PHE A 59 8.35 -12.39 0.90
N THR A 60 7.22 -13.09 0.98
CA THR A 60 7.01 -14.40 0.34
C THR A 60 5.98 -14.28 -0.76
N ILE A 61 6.28 -14.88 -1.90
CA ILE A 61 5.35 -15.08 -3.01
C ILE A 61 5.18 -16.59 -3.16
N ASP A 62 3.94 -17.06 -3.10
CA ASP A 62 3.57 -18.45 -3.39
C ASP A 62 2.67 -18.42 -4.62
N GLU A 63 3.17 -18.92 -5.75
CA GLU A 63 2.47 -18.99 -7.03
C GLU A 63 2.16 -20.46 -7.35
N LYS A 64 0.89 -20.76 -7.60
CA LYS A 64 0.43 -22.10 -7.95
C LYS A 64 -0.43 -22.06 -9.22
N ASP A 65 -0.06 -22.85 -10.20
CA ASP A 65 -0.88 -23.18 -11.36
C ASP A 65 -1.06 -24.71 -11.48
N LEU A 66 -1.69 -25.18 -12.56
CA LEU A 66 -2.01 -26.60 -12.75
C LEU A 66 -0.78 -27.52 -12.77
N ASN A 67 0.39 -27.03 -13.20
CA ASN A 67 1.59 -27.83 -13.44
C ASN A 67 2.87 -27.22 -12.84
N HIS A 68 2.77 -26.11 -12.12
CA HIS A 68 3.88 -25.34 -11.57
C HIS A 68 3.53 -24.79 -10.19
N GLU A 69 4.40 -25.06 -9.23
CA GLU A 69 4.41 -24.39 -7.93
C GLU A 69 5.74 -23.68 -7.75
N LYS A 70 5.69 -22.44 -7.30
CA LYS A 70 6.87 -21.59 -7.10
C LYS A 70 6.76 -20.80 -5.82
N LEU A 71 7.79 -20.90 -4.99
CA LEU A 71 7.90 -20.17 -3.74
C LEU A 71 9.14 -19.26 -3.80
N GLU A 72 8.91 -17.95 -3.86
CA GLU A 72 9.98 -16.95 -3.79
C GLU A 72 9.99 -16.25 -2.43
N LYS A 73 11.19 -15.95 -1.93
CA LYS A 73 11.39 -15.22 -0.67
C LYS A 73 12.44 -14.14 -0.83
N PHE A 74 12.07 -12.91 -0.46
CA PHE A 74 12.97 -11.77 -0.37
C PHE A 74 13.15 -11.40 1.09
N ASN A 75 14.40 -11.34 1.54
CA ASN A 75 14.76 -10.97 2.91
C ASN A 75 15.71 -9.79 2.85
N ASP A 76 15.40 -8.74 3.60
CA ASP A 76 16.28 -7.57 3.75
C ASP A 76 15.86 -6.81 5.02
N TYR A 77 16.38 -5.60 5.22
CA TYR A 77 16.09 -4.74 6.34
C TYR A 77 15.22 -3.56 5.94
N CYS A 78 14.41 -3.10 6.90
CA CYS A 78 13.64 -1.88 6.79
C CYS A 78 13.48 -1.25 8.16
N TYR A 79 13.12 0.04 8.20
CA TYR A 79 12.78 0.72 9.44
C TYR A 79 11.46 1.45 9.30
N LYS A 80 10.78 1.65 10.42
CA LYS A 80 9.51 2.39 10.48
C LYS A 80 9.75 3.77 11.08
N LYS A 81 9.20 4.80 10.44
CA LYS A 81 9.04 6.14 11.02
C LYS A 81 7.61 6.58 10.79
N ASN A 82 6.88 6.86 11.87
CA ASN A 82 5.43 7.10 11.85
C ASN A 82 4.72 5.95 11.10
N ASP A 83 3.81 6.26 10.19
CA ASP A 83 3.07 5.28 9.40
C ASP A 83 3.81 4.81 8.15
N THR A 84 5.11 5.10 8.02
CA THR A 84 5.89 4.75 6.82
C THR A 84 6.99 3.74 7.16
N ILE A 85 7.07 2.67 6.37
CA ILE A 85 8.16 1.70 6.32
C ILE A 85 9.12 2.14 5.21
N TYR A 86 10.41 2.20 5.51
CA TYR A 86 11.48 2.55 4.58
C TYR A 86 12.37 1.33 4.35
N PHE A 87 12.53 0.93 3.10
CA PHE A 87 13.36 -0.21 2.70
C PHE A 87 14.81 0.27 2.53
N SER A 88 15.72 -0.26 3.35
CA SER A 88 17.12 0.18 3.32
C SER A 88 17.89 -0.50 2.20
N GLN A 89 18.92 0.18 1.68
CA GLN A 89 19.99 -0.36 0.83
C GLN A 89 19.61 -0.85 -0.57
N THR A 90 18.46 -1.52 -0.82
CA THR A 90 18.21 -2.16 -2.13
C THR A 90 16.86 -1.88 -2.81
N ARG A 91 16.02 -0.97 -2.30
CA ARG A 91 14.58 -0.86 -2.68
C ARG A 91 13.85 -2.20 -2.39
N PHE A 92 12.54 -2.17 -2.28
CA PHE A 92 11.75 -3.39 -2.10
C PHE A 92 11.82 -4.24 -3.37
N ARG A 93 12.43 -5.42 -3.29
CA ARG A 93 12.83 -6.18 -4.49
C ARG A 93 11.69 -6.51 -5.46
N TYR A 94 10.48 -6.72 -4.95
CA TYR A 94 9.38 -7.17 -5.78
C TYR A 94 8.84 -6.07 -6.72
N ASN A 95 8.51 -4.88 -6.19
CA ASN A 95 7.98 -3.79 -7.01
C ASN A 95 8.92 -2.58 -7.13
N GLY A 96 10.11 -2.61 -6.52
CA GLY A 96 11.07 -1.50 -6.53
C GLY A 96 10.72 -0.33 -5.61
N SER A 97 9.75 -0.43 -4.71
CA SER A 97 9.42 0.68 -3.80
C SER A 97 10.53 1.00 -2.79
N THR A 98 10.87 2.27 -2.59
CA THR A 98 11.78 2.72 -1.53
C THR A 98 11.11 2.76 -0.17
N LYS A 99 9.77 2.88 -0.15
CA LYS A 99 8.96 2.99 1.07
C LYS A 99 7.56 2.42 0.87
N ALA A 100 6.89 2.12 1.96
CA ALA A 100 5.48 1.74 2.01
C ALA A 100 4.76 2.47 3.13
N VAL A 101 3.48 2.80 2.95
CA VAL A 101 2.65 3.50 3.93
C VAL A 101 1.65 2.53 4.53
N ILE A 102 1.53 2.56 5.85
CA ILE A 102 0.54 1.83 6.63
C ILE A 102 -0.68 2.72 6.78
N LYS A 103 -1.79 2.35 6.15
CA LYS A 103 -3.05 3.11 6.24
C LYS A 103 -4.25 2.22 6.05
N ASN A 104 -5.32 2.49 6.79
CA ASN A 104 -6.62 1.83 6.62
C ASN A 104 -6.57 0.29 6.60
N ASN A 105 -5.73 -0.32 7.45
CA ASN A 105 -5.44 -1.77 7.50
C ASN A 105 -4.72 -2.33 6.27
N PHE A 106 -4.00 -1.51 5.51
CA PHE A 106 -3.17 -1.94 4.39
C PHE A 106 -1.74 -1.43 4.51
N ILE A 107 -0.82 -2.14 3.87
CA ILE A 107 0.50 -1.64 3.47
C ILE A 107 0.42 -1.30 1.99
N GLU A 108 0.63 -0.03 1.65
CA GLU A 108 0.69 0.47 0.28
C GLU A 108 2.13 0.79 -0.09
N PHE A 109 2.70 0.03 -1.01
CA PHE A 109 4.07 0.20 -1.49
C PHE A 109 4.08 1.26 -2.58
N ILE A 110 4.53 2.45 -2.21
CA ILE A 110 4.53 3.65 -3.06
C ILE A 110 5.88 3.82 -3.75
N ASP A 111 5.96 4.64 -4.78
CA ASP A 111 7.11 4.92 -5.66
C ASP A 111 7.71 3.70 -6.39
N GLY A 112 6.95 2.61 -6.44
CA GLY A 112 7.31 1.39 -7.14
C GLY A 112 7.20 1.50 -8.67
N ASN A 113 7.61 0.41 -9.31
CA ASN A 113 7.45 0.17 -10.73
C ASN A 113 5.98 -0.08 -11.08
N PHE A 114 5.24 -0.75 -10.19
CA PHE A 114 3.80 -1.00 -10.25
C PHE A 114 3.15 -0.85 -8.86
N PRO A 115 1.84 -0.52 -8.80
CA PRO A 115 1.11 -0.42 -7.54
C PRO A 115 1.09 -1.76 -6.82
N LEU A 116 1.33 -1.75 -5.52
CA LEU A 116 1.20 -2.94 -4.68
C LEU A 116 0.58 -2.57 -3.34
N LYS A 117 -0.47 -3.29 -2.98
CA LYS A 117 -1.22 -3.08 -1.75
C LYS A 117 -1.54 -4.43 -1.11
N ILE A 118 -1.27 -4.56 0.18
CA ILE A 118 -1.40 -5.82 0.91
C ILE A 118 -2.14 -5.58 2.22
N GLU A 119 -3.14 -6.40 2.54
CA GLU A 119 -3.96 -6.23 3.74
C GLU A 119 -3.24 -6.70 4.99
N ILE A 120 -3.25 -5.87 6.03
CA ILE A 120 -2.65 -6.16 7.32
C ILE A 120 -3.56 -7.10 8.11
N LYS A 121 -3.02 -8.25 8.51
CA LYS A 121 -3.66 -9.23 9.40
C LYS A 121 -3.17 -9.14 10.84
N LYS A 122 -2.00 -8.53 11.05
CA LYS A 122 -1.42 -8.26 12.36
C LYS A 122 -0.62 -6.97 12.30
N ASN A 123 -0.84 -6.07 13.24
CA ASN A 123 -0.01 -4.87 13.42
C ASN A 123 0.12 -4.56 14.91
N LEU A 124 1.36 -4.57 15.41
CA LEU A 124 1.70 -4.23 16.79
C LEU A 124 2.16 -2.78 16.94
N TYR A 125 2.18 -2.00 15.87
CA TYR A 125 2.45 -0.57 15.92
C TYR A 125 1.16 0.23 16.00
N TYR A 126 1.23 1.37 16.69
CA TYR A 126 0.23 2.41 16.53
C TYR A 126 0.27 2.96 15.08
N THR A 127 -0.92 3.13 14.51
CA THR A 127 -1.13 3.72 13.18
C THR A 127 -2.08 4.91 13.33
N LYS A 128 -1.68 6.08 12.85
CA LYS A 128 -2.51 7.30 12.93
C LYS A 128 -3.61 7.28 11.87
N ASN A 129 -3.27 6.85 10.66
CA ASN A 129 -4.20 6.81 9.53
C ASN A 129 -5.04 5.53 9.53
N GLN A 130 -6.12 5.54 10.31
CA GLN A 130 -7.07 4.43 10.39
C GLN A 130 -8.51 4.94 10.32
N LEU A 131 -9.20 4.62 9.22
CA LEU A 131 -10.64 4.80 9.08
C LEU A 131 -11.41 3.60 9.65
N ASP A 132 -12.55 3.85 10.30
CA ASP A 132 -13.54 2.80 10.59
C ASP A 132 -14.44 2.61 9.36
N LEU A 133 -14.24 1.47 8.68
CA LEU A 133 -14.94 1.11 7.45
C LEU A 133 -16.08 0.11 7.67
N LYS A 134 -16.50 -0.18 8.92
CA LYS A 134 -17.60 -1.14 9.19
C LYS A 134 -18.87 -0.81 8.42
N ASN A 135 -19.21 0.47 8.32
CA ASN A 135 -20.39 0.98 7.59
C ASN A 135 -20.07 1.46 6.16
N TYR A 136 -18.84 1.26 5.70
CA TYR A 136 -18.31 1.72 4.41
C TYR A 136 -17.56 0.57 3.72
N ASN A 137 -18.10 -0.64 3.83
CA ASN A 137 -17.41 -1.87 3.41
C ASN A 137 -17.15 -1.93 1.90
N ASP A 138 -17.91 -1.18 1.12
CA ASP A 138 -17.87 -0.99 -0.32
C ASP A 138 -16.92 0.15 -0.76
N TYR A 139 -16.24 0.82 0.18
CA TYR A 139 -15.18 1.78 -0.10
C TYR A 139 -13.79 1.13 -0.08
N ALA A 140 -12.92 1.59 -0.98
CA ALA A 140 -11.50 1.31 -1.01
C ALA A 140 -10.72 2.61 -1.22
N PHE A 141 -9.67 2.82 -0.43
CA PHE A 141 -8.83 4.02 -0.49
C PHE A 141 -7.45 3.67 -1.03
N PHE A 142 -6.90 4.55 -1.88
CA PHE A 142 -5.57 4.39 -2.46
C PHE A 142 -4.77 5.67 -2.26
N SER A 143 -3.48 5.53 -1.99
CA SER A 143 -2.55 6.65 -1.94
C SER A 143 -2.38 7.24 -3.33
N PHE A 144 -2.37 8.56 -3.38
CA PHE A 144 -2.08 9.25 -4.63
C PHE A 144 -0.61 9.09 -5.00
N GLU A 145 -0.41 8.56 -6.20
CA GLU A 145 0.87 8.44 -6.88
C GLU A 145 0.73 8.99 -8.29
N GLU A 146 1.34 10.13 -8.57
CA GLU A 146 1.18 10.84 -9.84
C GLU A 146 1.46 9.95 -11.05
N LYS A 147 2.51 9.13 -10.98
CA LYS A 147 2.89 8.16 -12.03
C LYS A 147 1.72 7.27 -12.47
N PHE A 148 0.91 6.79 -11.54
CA PHE A 148 -0.20 5.86 -11.81
C PHE A 148 -1.54 6.57 -11.97
N HIS A 149 -1.69 7.75 -11.37
CA HIS A 149 -3.00 8.40 -11.26
C HIS A 149 -3.17 9.64 -12.13
N LYS A 150 -2.12 10.15 -12.79
CA LYS A 150 -2.19 11.38 -13.62
C LYS A 150 -3.36 11.42 -14.60
N ARG A 151 -3.75 10.25 -15.14
CA ARG A 151 -4.88 10.12 -16.09
C ARG A 151 -6.21 10.58 -15.50
N TYR A 152 -6.39 10.41 -14.19
CA TYR A 152 -7.62 10.79 -13.50
C TYR A 152 -7.67 12.28 -13.13
N PHE A 153 -6.56 13.01 -13.30
CA PHE A 153 -6.42 14.42 -12.93
C PHE A 153 -6.16 15.35 -14.13
N GLN A 154 -6.67 14.98 -15.31
CA GLN A 154 -6.60 15.80 -16.52
C GLN A 154 -5.18 16.29 -16.86
N ASN A 155 -4.14 15.52 -16.52
CA ASN A 155 -2.73 15.87 -16.74
C ASN A 155 -2.32 17.22 -16.12
N GLN A 156 -2.58 17.42 -14.82
CA GLN A 156 -2.02 18.52 -14.03
C GLN A 156 -0.77 18.06 -13.24
N PRO A 157 0.39 17.84 -13.89
CA PRO A 157 1.56 17.28 -13.22
C PRO A 157 2.12 18.24 -12.15
N GLY A 158 2.56 17.68 -11.03
CA GLY A 158 3.16 18.42 -9.92
C GLY A 158 2.22 19.33 -9.11
N LYS A 159 0.94 19.43 -9.46
CA LYS A 159 -0.03 20.33 -8.81
C LYS A 159 -0.76 19.72 -7.61
N LEU A 160 -0.72 18.40 -7.49
CA LEU A 160 -1.48 17.63 -6.52
C LEU A 160 -0.54 16.96 -5.52
N LYS A 161 -0.94 16.99 -4.25
CA LYS A 161 -0.22 16.30 -3.17
C LYS A 161 -1.09 15.20 -2.61
N ALA A 162 -0.48 14.07 -2.27
CA ALA A 162 -1.17 13.01 -1.56
C ALA A 162 -1.73 13.54 -0.23
N SER A 163 -2.97 13.14 0.08
CA SER A 163 -3.65 13.49 1.30
C SER A 163 -4.43 12.28 1.81
N ASP A 164 -4.92 12.36 3.05
CA ASP A 164 -5.70 11.30 3.69
C ASP A 164 -6.97 11.90 4.30
N LEU A 165 -7.95 11.03 4.58
CA LEU A 165 -9.18 11.39 5.27
C LEU A 165 -9.08 11.05 6.75
N ASN A 166 -9.72 11.89 7.57
CA ASN A 166 -10.17 11.49 8.90
C ASN A 166 -11.62 10.94 8.85
N GLN A 167 -12.12 10.44 9.99
CA GLN A 167 -13.44 9.81 10.05
C GLN A 167 -14.59 10.76 9.71
N ASN A 168 -14.55 12.03 10.14
CA ASN A 168 -15.59 13.01 9.85
C ASN A 168 -15.62 13.34 8.35
N GLU A 169 -14.44 13.42 7.73
CA GLU A 169 -14.31 13.64 6.30
C GLU A 169 -14.85 12.45 5.48
N LEU A 170 -14.69 11.20 5.96
CA LEU A 170 -15.32 10.02 5.36
C LEU A 170 -16.86 10.10 5.43
N VAL A 171 -17.41 10.53 6.57
CA VAL A 171 -18.86 10.71 6.73
C VAL A 171 -19.39 11.77 5.76
N GLU A 172 -18.72 12.92 5.65
CA GLU A 172 -19.11 13.98 4.72
C GLU A 172 -18.94 13.57 3.25
N LEU A 173 -17.88 12.83 2.92
CA LEU A 173 -17.67 12.24 1.60
C LEU A 173 -18.87 11.38 1.16
N ASP A 174 -19.29 10.43 2.00
CA ASP A 174 -20.41 9.54 1.73
C ASP A 174 -21.74 10.30 1.62
N LYS A 175 -21.97 11.30 2.47
CA LYS A 175 -23.14 12.17 2.40
C LYS A 175 -23.22 12.95 1.08
N ILE A 176 -22.12 13.54 0.63
CA ILE A 176 -22.08 14.26 -0.66
C ILE A 176 -22.28 13.28 -1.82
N LEU A 177 -21.66 12.10 -1.76
CA LEU A 177 -21.83 11.05 -2.77
C LEU A 177 -23.30 10.60 -2.85
N ARG A 178 -23.95 10.31 -1.72
CA ARG A 178 -25.38 9.96 -1.68
C ARG A 178 -26.25 11.04 -2.28
N LYS A 179 -25.98 12.32 -2.01
CA LYS A 179 -26.67 13.45 -2.63
C LYS A 179 -26.51 13.46 -4.15
N CYS A 180 -25.31 13.16 -4.66
CA CYS A 180 -25.06 13.02 -6.09
C CYS A 180 -25.90 11.89 -6.71
N PHE A 181 -25.92 10.70 -6.08
CA PHE A 181 -26.72 9.57 -6.53
C PHE A 181 -28.23 9.86 -6.51
N SER A 182 -28.74 10.47 -5.45
CA SER A 182 -30.16 10.84 -5.36
C SER A 182 -30.58 11.84 -6.45
N LYS A 183 -29.73 12.81 -6.77
CA LYS A 183 -29.99 13.79 -7.85
C LYS A 183 -29.99 13.18 -9.24
N ASN A 184 -29.32 12.04 -9.43
CA ASN A 184 -29.14 11.38 -10.73
C ASN A 184 -29.78 9.98 -10.76
N ASN A 185 -30.77 9.72 -9.91
CA ASN A 185 -31.39 8.41 -9.72
C ASN A 185 -32.09 7.84 -10.98
N THR A 186 -32.40 8.68 -11.97
CA THR A 186 -32.96 8.25 -13.26
C THR A 186 -31.89 7.65 -14.19
N LYS A 187 -30.63 8.04 -14.00
CA LYS A 187 -29.48 7.57 -14.79
C LYS A 187 -28.68 6.50 -14.06
N LEU A 188 -28.65 6.56 -12.73
CA LEU A 188 -27.82 5.72 -11.88
C LEU A 188 -28.61 4.64 -11.16
N ARG A 189 -27.95 3.53 -10.84
CA ARG A 189 -28.52 2.53 -9.95
C ARG A 189 -28.43 2.98 -8.49
N LYS A 190 -28.95 2.18 -7.56
CA LYS A 190 -28.85 2.50 -6.13
C LYS A 190 -27.37 2.47 -5.69
N ILE A 191 -26.98 3.42 -4.84
CA ILE A 191 -25.57 3.62 -4.43
C ILE A 191 -24.95 2.39 -3.74
N ASP A 192 -25.75 1.58 -3.06
CA ASP A 192 -25.34 0.34 -2.39
C ASP A 192 -25.01 -0.78 -3.37
N GLN A 193 -25.34 -0.62 -4.66
CA GLN A 193 -24.96 -1.52 -5.74
C GLN A 193 -23.58 -1.19 -6.33
N TYR A 194 -22.87 -0.19 -5.79
CA TYR A 194 -21.55 0.21 -6.29
C TYR A 194 -20.44 -0.05 -5.27
N LEU A 195 -19.31 -0.54 -5.77
CA LEU A 195 -17.99 -0.44 -5.15
C LEU A 195 -17.38 0.92 -5.45
N LYS A 196 -16.64 1.50 -4.52
CA LYS A 196 -16.16 2.89 -4.59
C LYS A 196 -14.65 2.91 -4.36
N GLN A 197 -13.89 3.32 -5.35
CA GLN A 197 -12.44 3.52 -5.23
C GLN A 197 -12.14 5.02 -5.09
N CYS A 198 -11.47 5.38 -4.01
CA CYS A 198 -11.21 6.75 -3.61
C CYS A 198 -9.71 7.06 -3.61
N ILE A 199 -9.32 8.17 -4.22
CA ILE A 199 -7.97 8.73 -4.16
C ILE A 199 -8.09 10.16 -3.64
N VAL A 200 -7.36 10.45 -2.56
CA VAL A 200 -7.48 11.69 -1.82
C VAL A 200 -6.24 12.56 -2.08
N VAL A 201 -6.47 13.80 -2.49
CA VAL A 201 -5.42 14.76 -2.80
C VAL A 201 -5.68 16.11 -2.13
N ALA A 202 -4.63 16.89 -1.97
CA ALA A 202 -4.71 18.32 -1.75
C ALA A 202 -4.35 19.04 -3.05
N ASN A 203 -5.19 19.97 -3.49
CA ASN A 203 -4.94 20.79 -4.68
C ASN A 203 -3.99 21.98 -4.37
N GLU A 204 -3.68 22.80 -5.37
CA GLU A 204 -2.77 23.96 -5.22
C GLU A 204 -3.26 24.96 -4.16
N LYS A 205 -4.59 25.03 -3.93
CA LYS A 205 -5.24 25.88 -2.92
C LYS A 205 -5.28 25.24 -1.53
N GLN A 206 -4.66 24.08 -1.34
CA GLN A 206 -4.76 23.26 -0.11
C GLN A 206 -6.17 22.76 0.19
N GLU A 207 -7.09 22.78 -0.78
CA GLU A 207 -8.41 22.17 -0.61
C GLU A 207 -8.28 20.67 -0.77
N LYS A 208 -9.05 19.92 0.03
CA LYS A 208 -9.05 18.46 -0.02
C LYS A 208 -10.06 17.97 -1.04
N GLU A 209 -9.57 17.28 -2.06
CA GLU A 209 -10.36 16.68 -3.12
C GLU A 209 -10.27 15.16 -3.06
N VAL A 210 -11.38 14.51 -3.34
CA VAL A 210 -11.48 13.06 -3.45
C VAL A 210 -11.95 12.73 -4.84
N LEU A 211 -11.09 12.08 -5.62
CA LEU A 211 -11.53 11.41 -6.82
C LEU A 211 -12.19 10.10 -6.43
N ILE A 212 -13.36 9.85 -7.00
CA ILE A 212 -14.14 8.64 -6.74
C ILE A 212 -14.50 8.02 -8.07
N ASN A 213 -14.12 6.76 -8.24
CA ASN A 213 -14.66 5.92 -9.29
C ASN A 213 -15.60 4.89 -8.64
N CYS A 214 -16.84 4.85 -9.11
CA CYS A 214 -17.85 3.89 -8.67
C CYS A 214 -18.06 2.83 -9.75
N TYR A 215 -18.08 1.57 -9.33
CA TYR A 215 -18.27 0.42 -10.20
C TYR A 215 -19.42 -0.45 -9.69
N CYS A 216 -20.32 -0.90 -10.56
CA CYS A 216 -21.34 -1.88 -10.15
C CYS A 216 -20.70 -3.11 -9.51
N LYS A 217 -21.29 -3.61 -8.43
CA LYS A 217 -20.89 -4.87 -7.82
C LYS A 217 -21.09 -6.01 -8.81
N ASP A 218 -19.99 -6.69 -9.15
CA ASP A 218 -19.93 -7.88 -9.99
C ASP A 218 -19.09 -8.94 -9.25
N SER A 219 -19.39 -10.22 -9.46
CA SER A 219 -18.62 -11.34 -8.90
C SER A 219 -17.13 -11.25 -9.22
N ASP A 220 -16.77 -10.78 -10.41
CA ASP A 220 -15.39 -10.80 -10.90
C ASP A 220 -14.50 -9.76 -10.20
N ILE A 221 -15.09 -8.64 -9.75
CA ILE A 221 -14.35 -7.57 -9.06
C ILE A 221 -14.56 -7.59 -7.54
N ASN A 222 -15.45 -8.45 -7.05
CA ASN A 222 -15.77 -8.53 -5.63
C ASN A 222 -14.54 -9.02 -4.85
N GLY A 223 -13.99 -8.15 -3.99
CA GLY A 223 -12.76 -8.39 -3.23
C GLY A 223 -11.50 -7.77 -3.85
N SER A 224 -11.29 -7.90 -5.17
CA SER A 224 -10.07 -7.38 -5.84
C SER A 224 -10.01 -5.84 -5.86
N TYR A 225 -11.16 -5.17 -5.86
CA TYR A 225 -11.29 -3.70 -5.84
C TYR A 225 -10.59 -3.01 -4.66
N LYS A 226 -10.29 -3.74 -3.57
CA LYS A 226 -9.56 -3.20 -2.42
C LYS A 226 -8.06 -3.11 -2.66
N TYR A 227 -7.53 -3.92 -3.58
CA TYR A 227 -6.10 -4.15 -3.77
C TYR A 227 -5.58 -3.49 -5.04
N ASN A 228 -6.38 -3.50 -6.12
CA ASN A 228 -5.99 -2.96 -7.42
C ASN A 228 -6.99 -1.92 -7.87
N LEU A 229 -6.52 -0.87 -8.53
CA LEU A 229 -7.40 0.05 -9.26
C LEU A 229 -8.10 -0.73 -10.37
N ILE A 230 -9.41 -0.56 -10.45
CA ILE A 230 -10.21 -1.15 -11.51
C ILE A 230 -9.95 -0.36 -12.80
N ASP A 231 -9.67 -1.09 -13.88
CA ASP A 231 -9.63 -0.57 -15.23
C ASP A 231 -10.75 -1.24 -16.03
N MET A 232 -11.78 -0.47 -16.39
CA MET A 232 -12.95 -0.97 -17.10
C MET A 232 -13.09 -0.25 -18.42
N SER A 233 -13.23 -1.03 -19.49
CA SER A 233 -13.56 -0.51 -20.82
C SER A 233 -15.07 -0.50 -21.10
N ASP A 234 -15.88 -1.08 -20.20
CA ASP A 234 -17.33 -1.14 -20.38
C ASP A 234 -18.02 0.19 -20.00
N GLY A 235 -19.02 0.54 -20.79
CA GLY A 235 -19.82 1.74 -20.68
C GLY A 235 -21.10 1.56 -19.86
N GLY A 236 -21.92 2.59 -19.85
CA GLY A 236 -23.20 2.60 -19.15
C GLY A 236 -23.13 3.04 -17.69
N ASN A 237 -24.27 2.97 -17.01
CA ASN A 237 -24.44 3.49 -15.66
C ASN A 237 -23.67 2.73 -14.57
N CYS A 238 -22.87 1.74 -14.93
CA CYS A 238 -22.05 0.96 -14.01
C CYS A 238 -20.64 1.51 -13.79
N ASN A 239 -20.23 2.53 -14.54
CA ASN A 239 -18.93 3.16 -14.40
C ASN A 239 -19.12 4.67 -14.26
N ILE A 240 -18.88 5.18 -13.06
CA ILE A 240 -19.14 6.57 -12.70
C ILE A 240 -17.87 7.16 -12.10
N GLY A 241 -17.35 8.23 -12.70
CA GLY A 241 -16.27 9.03 -12.14
C GLY A 241 -16.83 10.35 -11.62
N LEU A 242 -16.36 10.82 -10.47
CA LEU A 242 -16.61 12.18 -10.00
C LEU A 242 -15.51 12.66 -9.07
N LYS A 243 -15.48 13.97 -8.86
CA LYS A 243 -14.63 14.60 -7.85
C LYS A 243 -15.50 15.23 -6.77
N ILE A 244 -15.13 15.00 -5.51
CA ILE A 244 -15.75 15.64 -4.36
C ILE A 244 -14.72 16.56 -3.71
N ASN A 245 -15.06 17.83 -3.54
CA ASN A 245 -14.25 18.78 -2.79
C ASN A 245 -14.86 18.95 -1.39
N LEU A 246 -14.11 18.50 -0.37
CA LEU A 246 -14.58 18.48 1.01
C LEU A 246 -14.53 19.86 1.67
N THR A 247 -13.79 20.81 1.11
CA THR A 247 -13.74 22.20 1.58
C THR A 247 -14.96 22.98 1.13
N THR A 248 -15.40 22.78 -0.12
CA THR A 248 -16.59 23.45 -0.69
C THR A 248 -17.88 22.65 -0.50
N HIS A 249 -17.78 21.44 0.07
CA HIS A 249 -18.90 20.51 0.30
C HIS A 249 -19.72 20.21 -0.95
N ASN A 250 -19.07 20.11 -2.11
CA ASN A 250 -19.71 19.90 -3.39
C ASN A 250 -18.99 18.86 -4.26
N TYR A 251 -19.70 18.35 -5.27
CA TYR A 251 -19.11 17.48 -6.29
C TYR A 251 -19.03 18.18 -7.65
N SER A 252 -18.08 17.77 -8.47
CA SER A 252 -17.87 18.22 -9.84
C SER A 252 -17.47 17.05 -10.73
N ASP A 253 -17.34 17.32 -12.03
CA ASP A 253 -16.78 16.40 -13.03
C ASP A 253 -17.44 15.02 -13.02
N LEU A 254 -18.76 14.99 -12.79
CA LEU A 254 -19.53 13.75 -12.87
C LEU A 254 -19.51 13.24 -14.30
N ASN A 255 -18.89 12.10 -14.49
CA ASN A 255 -18.86 11.33 -15.73
C ASN A 255 -19.59 10.01 -15.51
N ILE A 256 -20.56 9.71 -16.37
CA ILE A 256 -21.27 8.43 -16.40
C ILE A 256 -20.94 7.83 -17.76
N SER A 257 -20.14 6.76 -17.77
CA SER A 257 -19.69 6.15 -19.03
C SER A 257 -20.89 5.82 -19.93
N GLY A 258 -20.77 6.06 -21.24
CA GLY A 258 -21.84 5.80 -22.21
C GLY A 258 -23.01 6.79 -22.19
N SER A 259 -22.99 7.83 -21.34
CA SER A 259 -23.87 9.00 -21.50
C SER A 259 -23.16 10.02 -22.40
N ALA A 260 -23.27 9.83 -23.72
CA ALA A 260 -22.98 10.87 -24.71
C ALA A 260 -24.19 11.80 -24.84
#